data_AF-A0A059CQ78-F1
#
_entry.id   AF-A0A059CQ78-F1
#
_cell.length_a   1.000
_cell.length_b   1.000
_cell.length_c   1.000
_cell.angle_alpha   90.00
_cell.angle_beta   90.00
_cell.angle_gamma   90.00
#
_symmetry.space_group_name_H-M   'P 1'
#
loop_
_entity.id
_entity.type
_entity.pdbx_description
1 polymer ?
#
loop_
_entity_poly.entity_id
_entity_poly.type
_entity_poly.pdbx_seq_one_letter_code
_entity_poly.pdbx_strand_id
1 'polypeptide(L)' 'MAQGSNNSNPTTIAVNVGVILDLETQVGQMGLTCINMSLSDFYSSNPSFKTRLVLNVRDSTRDELAAASA' A
#
# COMPACT_ATOMS: atom_id res chain seq x y z
N MET A 1 26.28 20.42 28.39
CA MET A 1 24.91 20.30 27.87
C MET A 1 24.86 19.00 27.10
N ALA A 2 24.19 17.98 27.61
CA ALA A 2 24.13 16.65 27.00
C ALA A 2 22.96 16.60 26.01
N GLN A 3 23.19 16.08 24.80
CA GLN A 3 22.13 15.71 23.88
C GLN A 3 22.29 14.23 23.58
N GLY A 4 21.56 13.41 24.35
CA GLY A 4 21.43 11.98 24.09
C GLY A 4 20.62 11.77 22.81
N SER A 5 21.26 11.18 21.81
CA SER A 5 20.60 10.73 20.59
C SER A 5 19.71 9.54 20.90
N ASN A 6 18.44 9.80 21.22
CA ASN A 6 17.43 8.74 21.31
C ASN A 6 17.04 8.33 19.88
N ASN A 7 17.74 7.33 19.34
CA ASN A 7 17.41 6.65 18.09
C ASN A 7 16.21 5.72 18.30
N SER A 8 15.04 6.28 18.61
CA SER A 8 13.78 5.57 18.56
C SER A 8 13.41 5.35 17.09
N ASN A 9 14.04 4.38 16.43
CA ASN A 9 13.58 3.92 15.11
C ASN A 9 12.18 3.34 15.32
N PRO A 10 11.09 4.00 14.87
CA PRO A 10 9.77 3.43 15.05
C PRO A 10 9.74 2.10 14.30
N THR A 11 9.54 1.00 15.01
CA THR A 11 9.35 -0.33 14.43
C THR A 11 8.10 -0.27 13.56
N THR A 12 8.28 -0.10 12.25
CA THR A 12 7.21 -0.14 11.27
C THR A 12 6.93 -1.59 10.92
N ILE A 13 5.65 -1.99 11.00
CA ILE A 13 5.22 -3.36 10.73
C ILE A 13 4.71 -3.37 9.28
N ALA A 14 5.44 -4.03 8.38
CA ALA A 14 5.00 -4.20 7.01
C ALA A 14 3.87 -5.24 6.92
N VAL A 15 2.80 -4.91 6.19
CA VAL A 15 1.68 -5.82 5.92
C VAL A 15 1.52 -5.93 4.41
N ASN A 16 1.80 -7.11 3.87
CA ASN A 16 1.67 -7.39 2.44
C ASN A 16 0.21 -7.61 2.07
N VAL A 17 -0.24 -6.92 1.03
CA VAL A 17 -1.61 -7.03 0.50
C VAL A 17 -1.55 -7.21 -1.01
N GLY A 18 -2.11 -8.33 -1.49
CA GLY A 18 -2.30 -8.56 -2.91
C GLY A 18 -3.47 -7.72 -3.45
N VAL A 19 -3.25 -7.04 -4.57
CA VAL A 19 -4.28 -6.27 -5.26
C VAL A 19 -4.30 -6.75 -6.71
N ILE A 20 -5.43 -7.29 -7.15
CA ILE A 20 -5.63 -7.74 -8.53
C ILE A 20 -6.63 -6.80 -9.18
N LEU A 21 -6.21 -6.13 -10.24
CA LEU A 21 -7.02 -5.17 -10.98
C LEU A 21 -6.72 -5.32 -12.47
N ASP A 22 -7.70 -5.03 -13.30
CA ASP A 22 -7.49 -4.89 -14.75
C ASP A 22 -6.94 -3.49 -15.06
N LEU A 23 -5.61 -3.34 -15.15
CA LEU A 23 -4.98 -2.03 -15.38
C LEU A 23 -5.07 -1.60 -16.86
N GLU A 24 -5.59 -2.46 -17.74
CA GLU A 24 -5.93 -2.10 -19.11
C GLU A 24 -7.21 -1.25 -19.20
N THR A 25 -8.09 -1.31 -18.19
CA THR A 25 -9.29 -0.46 -18.13
C THR A 25 -9.06 0.81 -17.31
N GLN A 26 -9.77 1.88 -17.70
CA GLN A 26 -9.78 3.15 -16.96
C GLN A 26 -10.25 2.94 -15.51
N VAL A 27 -11.16 2.00 -15.27
CA VAL A 27 -11.66 1.70 -13.93
C VAL A 27 -10.58 1.05 -13.06
N GLY A 28 -9.81 0.09 -13.57
CA GLY A 28 -8.73 -0.50 -12.78
C GLY A 28 -7.59 0.48 -12.48
N GLN A 29 -7.23 1.35 -13.43
CA GLN A 29 -6.26 2.43 -13.19
C GLN A 29 -6.77 3.45 -12.16
N MET A 30 -8.04 3.85 -12.26
CA MET A 30 -8.67 4.73 -11.27
C MET A 30 -8.72 4.08 -9.89
N GLY A 31 -9.08 2.79 -9.81
CA GLY A 31 -9.09 2.03 -8.56
C GLY A 31 -7.72 2.02 -7.87
N LEU A 32 -6.66 1.70 -8.62
CA LEU A 32 -5.30 1.70 -8.07
C LEU A 32 -4.87 3.09 -7.57
N THR A 33 -5.20 4.14 -8.34
CA THR A 33 -4.89 5.53 -7.97
C THR A 33 -5.61 5.94 -6.69
N CYS A 34 -6.89 5.61 -6.57
CA CYS A 34 -7.69 5.87 -5.36
C CYS A 34 -7.09 5.17 -4.13
N ILE A 35 -6.73 3.89 -4.25
CA ILE A 35 -6.12 3.13 -3.14
C ILE A 35 -4.83 3.82 -2.68
N ASN A 36 -3.94 4.20 -3.61
CA ASN A 36 -2.69 4.87 -3.27
C ASN A 36 -2.89 6.24 -2.60
N MET A 37 -3.84 7.04 -3.11
CA MET A 37 -4.18 8.32 -2.49
C MET A 37 -4.76 8.14 -1.09
N SER A 38 -5.68 7.20 -0.89
CA SER A 38 -6.26 6.91 0.42
C SER A 38 -5.21 6.46 1.44
N LEU A 39 -4.22 5.66 1.02
CA LEU A 39 -3.11 5.28 1.90
C LEU A 39 -2.22 6.47 2.26
N SER A 40 -1.90 7.32 1.28
CA SER A 40 -1.11 8.52 1.52
C SER A 40 -1.82 9.45 2.50
N ASP A 41 -3.11 9.70 2.30
CA ASP A 41 -3.93 10.55 3.17
C ASP A 41 -4.06 9.94 4.59
N PHE A 42 -4.33 8.64 4.68
CA PHE A 42 -4.42 7.94 5.95
C PHE A 42 -3.12 8.04 6.76
N TYR A 43 -1.96 7.77 6.15
CA TYR A 43 -0.69 7.83 6.84
C TYR A 43 -0.23 9.26 7.14
N SER A 44 -0.68 10.24 6.39
CA SER A 44 -0.43 11.66 6.68
C SER A 44 -1.24 12.13 7.88
N SER A 45 -2.50 11.69 7.97
CA SER A 45 -3.40 12.00 9.09
C SER A 45 -3.08 11.18 10.35
N ASN A 46 -2.40 10.03 10.22
CA ASN A 46 -2.09 9.11 11.32
C ASN A 46 -0.57 8.85 11.44
N PRO A 47 0.24 9.85 11.84
CA PRO A 47 1.71 9.72 11.88
C PRO A 47 2.22 8.70 12.92
N SER A 48 1.41 8.37 13.92
CA SER A 48 1.71 7.36 14.95
C SER A 48 1.33 5.94 14.55
N PHE A 49 0.69 5.74 13.39
CA PHE A 49 0.36 4.41 12.88
C PHE A 49 1.64 3.70 12.41
N LYS A 50 1.98 2.60 13.08
CA LYS A 50 3.22 1.87 12.82
C LYS A 50 3.10 0.87 11.68
N THR A 51 1.89 0.46 11.33
CA THR A 51 1.66 -0.51 10.26
C THR A 51 1.76 0.16 8.90
N ARG A 52 2.54 -0.42 7.98
CA ARG A 52 2.69 0.05 6.60
C ARG A 52 2.22 -1.03 5.64
N LEU A 53 1.17 -0.72 4.89
CA LEU A 53 0.62 -1.59 3.85
C LEU A 53 1.56 -1.57 2.64
N VAL A 54 1.97 -2.76 2.21
CA VAL A 54 2.77 -2.99 1.01
C VAL A 54 1.85 -3.60 -0.02
N LEU A 55 1.48 -2.82 -1.04
CA LEU A 55 0.60 -3.26 -2.10
C LEU A 55 1.41 -4.06 -3.14
N ASN A 56 1.03 -5.32 -3.32
CA ASN A 56 1.51 -6.19 -4.38
C ASN A 56 0.45 -6.22 -5.48
N VAL A 57 0.57 -5.28 -6.42
CA VAL A 57 -0.37 -5.14 -7.53
C VAL A 57 -0.04 -6.16 -8.63
N ARG A 58 -1.04 -6.92 -9.06
CA ARG A 58 -0.98 -7.75 -10.27
C ARG A 58 -2.05 -7.29 -11.25
N ASP A 59 -1.65 -7.15 -12.51
CA ASP A 59 -2.57 -6.91 -13.61
C ASP A 59 -3.32 -8.21 -13.94
N SER A 60 -4.64 -8.14 -14.13
CA SER A 60 -5.44 -9.31 -14.49
C SER A 60 -5.39 -9.65 -15.98
N THR A 61 -4.91 -8.77 -16.86
CA THR A 61 -4.90 -8.96 -18.32
C THR A 61 -6.25 -9.45 -18.86
N ARG A 62 -7.36 -8.93 -18.31
CA ARG A 62 -8.74 -9.36 -18.58
C ARG A 62 -9.09 -10.80 -18.16
N ASP A 63 -8.21 -11.49 -17.45
CA ASP A 63 -8.42 -12.82 -16.87
C ASP A 63 -8.23 -12.79 -15.34
N GLU A 64 -9.32 -12.45 -14.65
CA GLU A 64 -9.31 -12.31 -13.18
C GLU A 64 -9.12 -13.65 -12.46
N LEU A 65 -9.53 -14.76 -13.07
CA LEU A 65 -9.43 -16.10 -12.49
C LEU A 65 -7.98 -16.60 -12.47
N ALA A 66 -7.24 -16.44 -13.57
CA ALA A 66 -5.82 -16.78 -13.62
C ALA A 66 -5.01 -15.86 -12.70
N ALA A 67 -5.35 -14.58 -12.64
CA ALA A 67 -4.67 -13.63 -11.77
C ALA A 67 -4.86 -13.92 -10.27
N ALA A 68 -6.03 -14.45 -9.87
CA ALA A 68 -6.33 -14.86 -8.50
C ALA A 68 -5.77 -16.24 -8.11
N SER A 69 -5.41 -17.06 -9.09
CA SER A 69 -4.90 -18.42 -8.92
C SER A 69 -3.37 -18.44 -8.97
N ALA A 70 -2.69 -17.58 -8.22
CA ALA A 70 -1.22 -17.46 -8.27
C ALA A 70 -0.58 -16.98 -6.96
#